data_AF-A0A2E6GDW1-F1
#
_entry.id   AF-A0A2E6GDW1-F1
#
_cell.length_a   1.000
_cell.length_b   1.000
_cell.length_c   1.000
_cell.angle_alpha   90.00
_cell.angle_beta   90.00
_cell.angle_gamma   90.00
#
_symmetry.space_group_name_H-M   'P 1'
#
loop_
_entity.id
_entity.type
_entity.pdbx_description
1 polymer ?
#
loop_
_entity_poly.entity_id
_entity_poly.type
_entity_poly.pdbx_seq_one_letter_code
_entity_poly.pdbx_strand_id
1 'polypeptide(L)' 'MSYAKIDSIEADKNFKTPSGISVKTTGNTTLLDVHDLYVHEVEITEGIGQGNVFLLNLDVAEEV' A
#
# COMPACT_ATOMS: atom_id res chain seq x y z
N MET A 1 -11.68 4.93 -4.35
CA MET A 1 -10.79 6.10 -4.12
C MET A 1 -9.70 6.06 -5.19
N SER A 2 -8.94 7.14 -5.41
CA SER A 2 -7.70 7.06 -6.21
C SER A 2 -6.54 7.41 -5.30
N TYR A 3 -5.99 6.40 -4.65
CA TYR A 3 -4.83 6.47 -3.76
C TYR A 3 -3.60 6.99 -4.49
N ALA A 4 -3.47 6.70 -5.79
CA ALA A 4 -2.39 7.25 -6.61
C ALA A 4 -2.34 8.80 -6.67
N LYS A 5 -3.40 9.49 -6.24
CA LYS A 5 -3.49 10.96 -6.21
C LYS A 5 -3.42 11.55 -4.80
N ILE A 6 -3.19 10.73 -3.77
CA ILE A 6 -3.17 11.16 -2.37
C ILE A 6 -1.72 11.16 -1.90
N ASP A 7 -1.24 12.31 -1.43
CA ASP A 7 0.14 12.52 -0.97
C ASP A 7 0.43 11.96 0.42
N SER A 8 -0.59 11.41 1.08
CA SER A 8 -0.56 10.95 2.45
C SER A 8 -1.52 9.78 2.66
N ILE A 9 -1.16 8.88 3.57
CA ILE A 9 -2.01 7.77 3.99
C ILE A 9 -1.88 7.57 5.48
N GLU A 10 -2.97 7.20 6.13
CA GLU A 10 -2.93 6.80 7.55
C GLU A 10 -2.27 5.43 7.68
N ALA A 11 -1.61 5.16 8.80
CA ALA A 11 -1.11 3.84 9.13
C ALA A 11 -2.27 2.90 9.52
N ASP A 12 -2.00 1.59 9.48
CA ASP A 12 -2.88 0.51 9.93
C ASP A 12 -4.21 0.37 9.16
N LYS A 13 -4.31 0.95 7.95
CA LYS A 13 -5.39 0.62 7.01
C LYS A 13 -5.09 -0.72 6.34
N ASN A 14 -6.09 -1.62 6.31
CA ASN A 14 -5.91 -2.98 5.82
C ASN A 14 -6.30 -3.09 4.35
N PHE A 15 -5.49 -3.83 3.61
CA PHE A 15 -5.70 -4.09 2.19
C PHE A 15 -5.40 -5.54 1.84
N LYS A 16 -6.01 -6.00 0.76
CA LYS A 16 -5.69 -7.26 0.10
C LYS A 16 -5.15 -7.00 -1.30
N THR A 17 -3.94 -7.47 -1.56
CA THR A 17 -3.29 -7.35 -2.87
C THR A 17 -3.97 -8.25 -3.92
N PRO A 18 -3.78 -8.01 -5.24
CA PRO A 18 -4.29 -8.89 -6.29
C PRO A 18 -3.86 -10.37 -6.16
N SER A 19 -2.69 -10.62 -5.59
CA SER A 19 -2.19 -11.98 -5.32
C SER A 19 -2.77 -12.61 -4.05
N GLY A 20 -3.66 -11.90 -3.34
CA GLY A 20 -4.32 -12.38 -2.13
C GLY A 20 -3.53 -12.21 -0.84
N ILE A 21 -2.41 -11.48 -0.86
CA ILE A 21 -1.60 -11.17 0.33
C ILE A 21 -2.28 -10.06 1.12
N SER A 22 -2.46 -10.26 2.42
CA SER A 22 -2.98 -9.27 3.36
C SER A 22 -1.87 -8.35 3.84
N VAL A 23 -2.12 -7.05 3.77
CA VAL A 23 -1.14 -6.01 4.12
C VAL A 23 -1.81 -4.87 4.87
N LYS A 24 -1.02 -4.08 5.58
CA LYS A 24 -1.46 -2.82 6.20
C LYS A 24 -0.57 -1.66 5.80
N THR A 25 -1.11 -0.45 5.72
CA THR A 25 -0.33 0.76 5.46
C THR A 25 0.57 1.10 6.64
N THR A 26 1.78 1.60 6.38
CA THR A 26 2.70 2.06 7.44
C THR A 26 2.58 3.56 7.73
N GLY A 27 1.86 4.29 6.87
CA GLY A 27 1.76 5.75 6.88
C GLY A 27 2.77 6.44 5.95
N ASN A 28 3.77 5.71 5.44
CA ASN A 28 4.75 6.26 4.51
C ASN A 28 4.18 6.30 3.08
N THR A 29 4.39 7.42 2.39
CA THR A 29 3.98 7.65 1.00
C THR A 29 5.17 8.17 0.20
N THR A 30 5.32 7.70 -1.03
CA THR A 30 6.39 8.12 -1.95
C THR A 30 5.78 8.61 -3.25
N LEU A 31 6.19 9.80 -3.70
CA LEU A 31 5.90 10.27 -5.05
C LEU A 31 6.83 9.55 -6.03
N LEU A 32 6.25 8.95 -7.06
CA LEU A 32 6.98 8.37 -8.19
C LEU A 32 7.00 9.40 -9.32
N ASP A 33 8.01 10.28 -9.30
CA ASP A 33 8.12 11.46 -10.20
C ASP A 33 7.96 11.11 -11.69
N VAL A 34 8.45 9.95 -12.13
CA VAL A 34 8.38 9.51 -13.53
C VAL A 34 6.95 9.26 -14.03
N HIS A 35 6.00 9.05 -13.13
CA HIS A 35 4.60 8.76 -13.45
C HIS A 35 3.61 9.72 -12.77
N ASP A 36 4.09 10.73 -12.05
CA ASP A 36 3.29 11.72 -11.32
C ASP A 36 2.18 11.08 -10.46
N LEU A 37 2.56 10.04 -9.71
CA LEU A 37 1.65 9.27 -8.85
C LEU A 37 2.27 8.93 -7.51
N TYR A 38 1.42 8.75 -6.50
CA TYR A 38 1.82 8.30 -5.18
C TYR A 38 1.71 6.78 -5.04
N VAL A 39 2.72 6.19 -4.42
CA VAL A 39 2.71 4.80 -3.93
C VAL A 39 2.87 4.80 -2.42
N HIS A 40 2.22 3.85 -1.76
CA HIS A 40 2.16 3.79 -0.31
C HIS A 40 2.92 2.56 0.19
N GLU A 41 3.67 2.72 1.26
CA GLU A 41 4.36 1.61 1.89
C GLU A 41 3.37 0.77 2.70
N VAL A 42 3.46 -0.53 2.52
CA VAL A 42 2.63 -1.52 3.22
C VAL A 42 3.50 -2.61 3.84
N GLU A 43 3.02 -3.18 4.95
CA GLU A 43 3.62 -4.32 5.64
C GLU A 43 2.73 -5.55 5.50
N ILE A 44 3.31 -6.72 5.19
CA ILE A 44 2.57 -8.00 5.15
C ILE A 44 2.15 -8.39 6.56
N THR A 45 0.85 -8.60 6.78
CA THR A 45 0.29 -8.86 8.11
C THR A 45 0.18 -10.34 8.45
N GLU A 46 0.15 -11.23 7.44
CA GLU A 46 0.01 -12.68 7.65
C GLU A 46 0.71 -13.51 6.57
N GLY A 47 1.08 -14.74 6.92
CA GLY A 47 1.62 -15.73 5.97
C GLY A 47 3.10 -15.55 5.65
N ILE A 48 3.51 -16.05 4.49
CA ILE A 48 4.91 -16.01 4.05
C ILE A 48 5.31 -14.56 3.80
N GLY A 49 6.40 -14.11 4.46
CA GLY A 49 6.89 -12.74 4.34
C GLY A 49 6.24 -11.76 5.31
N GLN A 50 5.47 -12.22 6.31
CA GLN A 50 4.96 -11.39 7.39
C GLN A 50 6.07 -10.48 7.97
N GLY A 51 5.75 -9.19 8.13
CA GLY A 51 6.68 -8.15 8.57
C GLY A 51 7.52 -7.52 7.46
N ASN A 52 7.51 -8.07 6.24
CA ASN A 52 8.17 -7.42 5.10
C ASN A 52 7.39 -6.19 4.65
N VAL A 53 8.13 -5.14 4.30
CA VAL A 53 7.60 -3.88 3.77
C VAL A 53 7.90 -3.70 2.29
N PHE A 54 6.99 -3.09 1.56
CA PHE A 54 7.18 -2.73 0.15
C PHE A 54 6.24 -1.60 -0.27
N LEU A 55 6.56 -0.96 -1.41
CA LEU A 55 5.71 0.08 -2.00
C LEU A 55 4.63 -0.54 -2.87
N LEU A 56 3.39 -0.09 -2.69
CA LEU A 56 2.22 -0.57 -3.41
C LEU A 56 1.39 0.62 -3.91
N ASN A 57 0.96 0.55 -5.17
CA ASN A 57 -0.14 1.37 -5.64
C ASN A 57 -1.45 0.79 -5.06
N LEU A 58 -2.06 1.46 -4.09
CA LEU A 58 -3.28 0.95 -3.44
C LEU A 58 -4.50 0.95 -4.38
N ASP A 59 -4.45 1.61 -5.55
CA ASP A 59 -5.54 1.54 -6.55
C ASP A 59 -5.70 0.15 -7.17
N VAL A 60 -4.70 -0.73 -7.04
CA VAL A 60 -4.80 -2.13 -7.47
C VAL A 60 -5.21 -3.07 -6.33
N ALA A 61 -5.30 -2.60 -5.09
CA ALA A 61 -5.63 -3.40 -3.93
C ALA A 61 -7.08 -3.19 -3.49
N GLU A 62 -7.65 -4.18 -2.80
CA GLU A 62 -8.96 -4.09 -2.18
C GLU A 62 -8.79 -3.65 -0.72
N GLU A 63 -9.45 -2.56 -0.32
CA GLU A 63 -9.50 -2.12 1.09
C GLU A 63 -10.46 -3.04 1.88
N VAL A 64 -10.04 -3.47 3.07
CA VAL A 64 -10.73 -4.47 3.92
C VAL A 64 -11.17 -3.86 5.25
#